data_AF-A0A2A4RIS2-F1
#
_entry.id   AF-A0A2A4RIS2-F1
#
_cell.length_a   1.000
_cell.length_b   1.000
_cell.length_c   1.000
_cell.angle_alpha   90.00
_cell.angle_beta   90.00
_cell.angle_gamma   90.00
#
_symmetry.space_group_name_H-M   'P 1'
#
loop_
_entity.id
_entity.type
_entity.pdbx_description
1 polymer ?
#
loop_
_entity_poly.entity_id
_entity_poly.type
_entity_poly.pdbx_seq_one_letter_code
_entity_poly.pdbx_strand_id
1 'polypeptide(L)'
;MGTRKNQGQAVPFGPDAIWAPWRMAYLEEVFDEDHPDSEPDNQPGTTQKPSGSFLLDYWNQPERDREHHVLVRNDHGLIMLNKYPYSNGHLLVALGDARPSLTDYAPEQRAELWKLVDQAAALVERALEPQGMNIGVNQGRAGGAGVPSHLHVHVMPRWNGDTNFITTVGGIRVIPSALEMMYERFMKVVE
;
A
#
# COMPACT_ATOMS: atom_id res chain seq x y z
N MET A 1 56.94 27.40 -11.57
CA MET A 1 56.34 27.08 -10.26
C MET A 1 54.83 27.23 -10.40
N GLY A 2 54.09 26.12 -10.44
CA GLY A 2 52.68 26.09 -10.82
C GLY A 2 51.73 26.60 -9.72
N THR A 3 50.72 27.33 -10.16
CA THR A 3 49.55 27.77 -9.39
C THR A 3 48.63 26.61 -9.04
N ARG A 4 48.25 26.48 -7.76
CA ARG A 4 46.98 25.83 -7.37
C ARG A 4 46.27 26.68 -6.32
N LYS A 5 45.29 27.46 -6.78
CA LYS A 5 44.14 27.84 -5.96
C LYS A 5 43.31 26.57 -5.80
N ASN A 6 43.27 26.01 -4.60
CA ASN A 6 42.34 24.93 -4.28
C ASN A 6 40.98 25.58 -4.05
N GLN A 7 40.16 25.67 -5.10
CA GLN A 7 38.73 25.91 -4.95
C GLN A 7 38.17 24.65 -4.27
N GLY A 8 37.81 24.77 -2.99
CA GLY A 8 37.03 23.74 -2.32
C GLY A 8 35.65 23.71 -2.96
N GLN A 9 35.50 22.89 -4.00
CA GLN A 9 34.19 22.44 -4.46
C GLN A 9 33.51 21.78 -3.26
N ALA A 10 32.37 22.34 -2.85
CA ALA A 10 31.40 21.59 -2.08
C ALA A 10 31.09 20.33 -2.91
N VAL A 11 31.47 19.16 -2.40
CA VAL A 11 31.12 17.89 -3.00
C VAL A 11 29.63 17.72 -2.69
N PRO A 12 28.71 17.89 -3.66
CA PRO A 12 27.30 17.67 -3.38
C PRO A 12 27.10 16.17 -3.46
N PHE A 13 27.19 15.49 -2.31
CA PHE A 13 26.76 14.10 -2.10
C PHE A 13 27.34 13.05 -3.08
N GLY A 14 28.23 12.19 -2.61
CA GLY A 14 28.48 10.88 -3.25
C GLY A 14 27.98 9.73 -2.37
N PRO A 15 27.92 8.49 -2.86
CA PRO A 15 27.63 8.03 -4.23
C PRO A 15 26.10 7.86 -4.44
N ASP A 16 25.64 7.99 -5.69
CA ASP A 16 24.31 7.62 -6.20
C ASP A 16 23.15 7.61 -5.19
N ALA A 17 22.49 8.77 -5.08
CA ALA A 17 21.30 8.93 -4.26
C ALA A 17 20.29 7.79 -4.54
N ILE A 18 19.89 7.08 -3.48
CA ILE A 18 18.83 6.07 -3.55
C ILE A 18 17.53 6.84 -3.82
N TRP A 19 17.09 6.83 -5.07
CA TRP A 19 15.91 7.53 -5.51
C TRP A 19 14.66 6.86 -4.93
N ALA A 20 13.94 7.61 -4.09
CA ALA A 20 12.69 7.19 -3.45
C ALA A 20 11.59 8.18 -3.81
N PRO A 21 11.02 8.12 -5.02
CA PRO A 21 10.10 9.13 -5.56
C PRO A 21 8.87 9.37 -4.69
N TRP A 22 8.37 8.33 -4.03
CA TRP A 22 7.24 8.43 -3.10
C TRP A 22 7.59 9.18 -1.81
N ARG A 23 8.88 9.30 -1.46
CA ARG A 23 9.31 9.91 -0.20
C ARG A 23 8.91 11.37 -0.13
N MET A 24 9.00 12.13 -1.21
CA MET A 24 8.60 13.54 -1.20
C MET A 24 7.09 13.69 -1.06
N ALA A 25 6.31 12.95 -1.85
CA ALA A 25 4.85 12.94 -1.73
C ALA A 25 4.38 12.52 -0.31
N TYR A 26 5.01 11.50 0.28
CA TYR A 26 4.72 11.08 1.65
C TYR A 26 5.09 12.14 2.69
N LEU A 27 6.26 12.77 2.56
CA LEU A 27 6.69 13.80 3.51
C LEU A 27 5.86 15.08 3.35
N GLU A 28 5.45 15.43 2.14
CA GLU A 28 4.54 16.55 1.87
C GLU A 28 3.15 16.27 2.48
N GLU A 29 2.60 15.07 2.34
CA GLU A 29 1.36 14.65 3.02
C GLU A 29 1.49 14.63 4.55
N VAL A 30 2.67 14.29 5.10
CA VAL A 30 2.88 14.16 6.56
C VAL A 30 3.27 15.48 7.24
N PHE A 31 3.95 16.39 6.54
CA PHE A 31 4.40 17.68 7.06
C PHE A 31 3.52 18.86 6.65
N ASP A 32 2.39 18.61 6.00
CA ASP A 32 1.35 19.63 5.86
C ASP A 32 0.81 19.94 7.27
N GLU A 33 1.12 21.12 7.81
CA GLU A 33 0.81 21.49 9.20
C GLU A 33 -0.70 21.63 9.46
N ASP A 34 -1.51 21.57 8.40
CA ASP A 34 -2.98 21.54 8.44
C ASP A 34 -3.59 20.13 8.40
N HIS A 35 -2.81 19.06 8.64
CA HIS A 35 -3.30 17.66 8.64
C HIS A 35 -3.58 17.08 10.05
N PRO A 36 -4.80 17.23 10.61
CA PRO A 36 -5.30 16.32 11.63
C PRO A 36 -5.91 15.11 10.91
N ASP A 37 -5.33 13.92 11.07
CA ASP A 37 -5.91 12.63 10.66
C ASP A 37 -6.59 12.63 9.26
N SER A 38 -5.81 12.66 8.17
CA SER A 38 -6.23 12.35 6.79
C SER A 38 -7.65 12.82 6.41
N GLU A 39 -7.80 14.09 6.09
CA GLU A 39 -8.96 14.61 5.34
C GLU A 39 -9.00 13.96 3.93
N PRO A 40 -10.19 13.69 3.36
CA PRO A 40 -10.31 13.04 2.07
C PRO A 40 -9.90 13.97 0.94
N ASP A 41 -9.14 13.41 -0.01
CA ASP A 41 -8.74 14.05 -1.27
C ASP A 41 -9.99 14.59 -1.99
N ASN A 42 -10.20 15.90 -1.88
CA ASN A 42 -11.38 16.58 -2.41
C ASN A 42 -11.10 16.99 -3.86
N GLN A 43 -11.06 16.00 -4.76
CA GLN A 43 -11.17 16.27 -6.18
C GLN A 43 -12.58 16.84 -6.48
N PRO A 44 -12.70 17.97 -7.19
CA PRO A 44 -13.99 18.60 -7.43
C PRO A 44 -14.79 17.78 -8.45
N GLY A 45 -15.70 16.92 -7.98
CA GLY A 45 -16.56 16.16 -8.90
C GLY A 45 -17.58 15.17 -8.32
N THR A 46 -17.49 14.71 -7.07
CA THR A 46 -18.40 13.65 -6.58
C THR A 46 -19.01 13.96 -5.23
N THR A 47 -20.31 14.26 -5.20
CA THR A 47 -21.11 14.50 -3.99
C THR A 47 -21.43 13.20 -3.25
N GLN A 48 -20.45 12.57 -2.60
CA GLN A 48 -20.69 11.56 -1.58
C GLN A 48 -19.91 11.90 -0.31
N LYS A 49 -20.62 11.91 0.81
CA LYS A 49 -20.02 12.10 2.14
C LYS A 49 -19.10 10.91 2.41
N PRO A 50 -17.84 11.12 2.85
CA PRO A 50 -16.89 10.02 3.05
C PRO A 50 -17.44 9.04 4.07
N SER A 51 -17.45 7.74 3.73
CA SER A 51 -18.03 6.69 4.58
C SER A 51 -17.19 6.39 5.84
N GLY A 52 -16.01 7.01 5.96
CA GLY A 52 -15.02 6.70 6.99
C GLY A 52 -14.22 5.42 6.70
N SER A 53 -14.38 4.84 5.50
CA SER A 53 -13.61 3.69 5.02
C SER A 53 -13.32 3.86 3.52
N PHE A 54 -12.06 4.13 3.17
CA PHE A 54 -11.66 4.22 1.76
C PHE A 54 -11.98 2.92 0.99
N LEU A 55 -11.93 1.76 1.65
CA LEU A 55 -12.27 0.47 1.06
C LEU A 55 -13.74 0.43 0.62
N LEU A 56 -14.65 1.00 1.42
CA LEU A 56 -16.06 1.07 1.06
C LEU A 56 -16.30 2.12 -0.02
N ASP A 57 -15.60 3.26 0.05
CA ASP A 57 -15.69 4.31 -0.98
C ASP A 57 -15.22 3.76 -2.33
N TYR A 58 -14.11 3.02 -2.36
CA TYR A 58 -13.58 2.38 -3.56
C TYR A 58 -14.50 1.26 -4.03
N TRP A 59 -15.07 0.47 -3.11
CA TRP A 59 -16.06 -0.54 -3.45
C TRP A 59 -17.25 0.06 -4.23
N ASN A 60 -17.71 1.24 -3.85
CA ASN A 60 -18.84 1.93 -4.49
C ASN A 60 -18.50 2.67 -5.80
N GLN A 61 -17.23 2.73 -6.20
CA GLN A 61 -16.75 3.46 -7.39
C GLN A 61 -15.97 2.54 -8.34
N PRO A 62 -16.60 1.49 -8.91
CA PRO A 62 -15.91 0.52 -9.78
C PRO A 62 -15.32 1.16 -11.05
N GLU A 63 -15.87 2.28 -11.52
CA GLU A 63 -15.36 3.03 -12.66
C GLU A 63 -13.98 3.67 -12.40
N ARG A 64 -13.54 3.73 -11.13
CA ARG A 64 -12.25 4.31 -10.70
C ARG A 64 -11.24 3.26 -10.23
N ASP A 65 -11.47 1.98 -10.51
CA ASP A 65 -10.60 0.89 -10.06
C ASP A 65 -9.11 1.12 -10.39
N ARG A 66 -8.82 1.66 -11.59
CA ARG A 66 -7.44 2.00 -11.98
C ARG A 66 -6.82 3.08 -11.10
N GLU A 67 -7.57 4.15 -10.80
CA GLU A 67 -7.10 5.25 -9.96
C GLU A 67 -6.89 4.81 -8.50
N HIS A 68 -7.73 3.89 -8.04
CA HIS A 68 -7.66 3.32 -6.70
C HIS A 68 -6.71 2.11 -6.58
N HIS A 69 -5.95 1.79 -7.63
CA HIS A 69 -5.06 0.63 -7.70
C HIS A 69 -5.74 -0.71 -7.34
N VAL A 70 -7.01 -0.86 -7.68
CA VAL A 70 -7.76 -2.11 -7.58
C VAL A 70 -7.31 -3.04 -8.71
N LEU A 71 -6.83 -4.22 -8.32
CA LEU A 71 -6.31 -5.25 -9.22
C LEU A 71 -7.42 -6.22 -9.64
N VAL A 72 -8.25 -6.62 -8.68
CA VAL A 72 -9.36 -7.56 -8.88
C VAL A 72 -10.56 -7.06 -8.12
N ARG A 73 -11.72 -7.18 -8.75
CA ARG A 73 -13.03 -6.99 -8.15
C ARG A 73 -13.94 -8.12 -8.59
N ASN A 74 -14.68 -8.70 -7.65
CA ASN A 74 -15.75 -9.64 -7.94
C ASN A 74 -17.03 -9.22 -7.21
N ASP A 75 -18.04 -10.09 -7.20
CA ASP A 75 -19.34 -9.81 -6.58
C ASP A 75 -19.27 -9.67 -5.04
N HIS A 76 -18.15 -10.05 -4.41
CA HIS A 76 -17.99 -10.11 -2.97
C HIS A 76 -17.00 -9.10 -2.41
N GLY A 77 -15.96 -8.74 -3.16
CA GLY A 77 -14.88 -7.92 -2.64
C GLY A 77 -13.83 -7.52 -3.66
N LEU A 78 -12.73 -6.98 -3.15
CA LEU A 78 -11.66 -6.39 -3.92
C LEU A 78 -10.27 -6.80 -3.42
N ILE A 79 -9.32 -6.81 -4.34
CA ILE A 79 -7.87 -6.93 -4.11
C ILE A 79 -7.24 -5.67 -4.68
N MET A 80 -6.46 -4.94 -3.88
CA MET A 80 -5.85 -3.67 -4.29
C MET A 80 -4.45 -3.50 -3.72
N LEU A 81 -3.64 -2.62 -4.31
CA LEU A 81 -2.37 -2.22 -3.72
C LEU A 81 -2.60 -1.32 -2.50
N ASN A 82 -1.77 -1.50 -1.47
CA ASN A 82 -1.73 -0.55 -0.37
C ASN A 82 -0.96 0.72 -0.80
N LYS A 83 -1.59 1.90 -0.67
CA LYS A 83 -0.95 3.21 -0.93
C LYS A 83 0.30 3.44 -0.07
N TYR A 84 0.32 2.88 1.15
CA TYR A 84 1.44 2.97 2.10
C TYR A 84 1.98 1.56 2.41
N PRO A 85 2.70 0.93 1.46
CA PRO A 85 3.01 -0.49 1.54
C PRO A 85 4.14 -0.78 2.54
N TYR A 86 4.05 -1.93 3.24
CA TYR A 86 5.13 -2.38 4.14
C TYR A 86 6.24 -3.10 3.35
N SER A 87 5.91 -3.73 2.24
CA SER A 87 6.88 -4.25 1.29
C SER A 87 6.38 -3.99 -0.13
N ASN A 88 7.29 -4.00 -1.12
CA ASN A 88 6.89 -3.85 -2.51
C ASN A 88 5.83 -4.88 -2.88
N GLY A 89 4.69 -4.43 -3.40
CA GLY A 89 3.58 -5.32 -3.75
C GLY A 89 2.73 -5.75 -2.57
N HIS A 90 2.71 -5.00 -1.47
CA HIS A 90 1.74 -5.16 -0.39
C HIS A 90 0.32 -4.98 -0.92
N LEU A 91 -0.47 -6.04 -0.88
CA LEU A 91 -1.88 -6.02 -1.26
C LEU A 91 -2.79 -5.96 -0.02
N LEU A 92 -3.94 -5.32 -0.19
CA LEU A 92 -5.08 -5.38 0.72
C LEU A 92 -6.19 -6.19 0.06
N VAL A 93 -6.86 -7.01 0.85
CA VAL A 93 -8.04 -7.79 0.45
C VAL A 93 -9.20 -7.45 1.39
N ALA A 94 -10.33 -7.05 0.85
CA ALA A 94 -11.52 -6.70 1.63
C ALA A 94 -12.81 -7.14 0.94
N LEU A 95 -13.85 -7.43 1.72
CA LEU A 95 -15.20 -7.61 1.18
C LEU A 95 -15.84 -6.24 0.92
N GLY A 96 -16.84 -6.17 0.05
CA GLY A 96 -17.62 -4.96 -0.16
C GLY A 96 -18.54 -4.60 1.02
N ASP A 97 -19.04 -5.62 1.73
CA ASP A 97 -19.82 -5.44 2.96
C ASP A 97 -18.88 -5.08 4.12
N ALA A 98 -18.77 -3.79 4.44
CA ALA A 98 -17.85 -3.31 5.46
C ALA A 98 -18.24 -3.78 6.87
N ARG A 99 -17.40 -4.63 7.48
CA ARG A 99 -17.53 -5.03 8.89
C ARG A 99 -16.23 -4.81 9.66
N PRO A 100 -16.30 -4.47 10.97
CA PRO A 100 -15.10 -4.17 11.75
C PRO A 100 -14.33 -5.40 12.23
N SER A 101 -14.97 -6.57 12.32
CA SER A 101 -14.34 -7.80 12.81
C SER A 101 -14.60 -9.03 11.93
N LEU A 102 -13.68 -10.00 11.99
CA LEU A 102 -13.85 -11.31 11.35
C LEU A 102 -15.12 -12.04 11.84
N THR A 103 -15.50 -11.81 13.09
CA THR A 103 -16.66 -12.44 13.74
C THR A 103 -17.99 -11.82 13.36
N ASP A 104 -17.99 -10.62 12.76
CA ASP A 104 -19.21 -9.97 12.26
C ASP A 104 -19.65 -10.54 10.91
N TYR A 105 -18.76 -11.21 10.18
CA TYR A 105 -19.06 -11.89 8.94
C TYR A 105 -19.73 -13.25 9.20
N ALA A 106 -20.66 -13.63 8.33
CA ALA A 106 -21.15 -15.01 8.27
C ALA A 106 -20.04 -15.98 7.84
N PRO A 107 -20.13 -17.29 8.17
CA PRO A 107 -19.16 -18.29 7.72
C PRO A 107 -18.90 -18.26 6.21
N GLU A 108 -19.94 -18.05 5.41
CA GLU A 108 -19.89 -18.01 3.96
C GLU A 108 -19.12 -16.77 3.47
N GLN A 109 -19.37 -15.61 4.08
CA GLN A 109 -18.62 -14.38 3.78
C GLN A 109 -17.14 -14.53 4.12
N ARG A 110 -16.80 -15.16 5.26
CA ARG A 110 -15.41 -15.46 5.59
C ARG A 110 -14.76 -16.38 4.56
N ALA A 111 -15.49 -17.37 4.02
CA ALA A 111 -14.98 -18.23 2.96
C ALA A 111 -14.69 -17.44 1.68
N GLU A 112 -15.58 -16.53 1.26
CA GLU A 112 -15.34 -15.65 0.11
C GLU A 112 -14.14 -14.71 0.33
N LEU A 113 -13.97 -14.18 1.54
CA LEU A 113 -12.79 -13.40 1.90
C LEU A 113 -11.50 -14.22 1.70
N TRP A 114 -11.46 -15.47 2.18
CA TRP A 114 -10.27 -16.31 2.05
C TRP A 114 -10.01 -16.74 0.61
N LYS A 115 -11.04 -16.95 -0.23
CA LYS A 115 -10.85 -17.17 -1.67
C LYS A 115 -10.16 -15.98 -2.35
N LEU A 116 -10.55 -14.75 -1.99
CA LEU A 116 -9.88 -13.54 -2.47
C LEU A 116 -8.43 -13.46 -1.96
N VAL A 117 -8.17 -13.88 -0.72
CA VAL A 117 -6.80 -13.93 -0.17
C VAL A 117 -5.94 -14.95 -0.92
N ASP A 118 -6.48 -16.13 -1.23
CA ASP A 118 -5.78 -17.15 -2.03
C ASP A 118 -5.43 -16.60 -3.42
N GLN A 119 -6.38 -15.89 -4.06
CA GLN A 119 -6.14 -15.22 -5.34
C GLN A 119 -5.07 -14.12 -5.24
N ALA A 120 -5.08 -13.32 -4.17
CA ALA A 120 -4.08 -12.29 -3.92
C ALA A 120 -2.68 -12.91 -3.72
N ALA A 121 -2.57 -14.00 -2.96
CA ALA A 121 -1.32 -14.72 -2.79
C ALA A 121 -0.80 -15.25 -4.14
N ALA A 122 -1.64 -15.88 -4.95
CA ALA A 122 -1.26 -16.37 -6.28
C ALA A 122 -0.85 -15.22 -7.23
N LEU A 123 -1.49 -14.04 -7.14
CA LEU A 123 -1.07 -12.86 -7.89
C LEU A 123 0.33 -12.40 -7.47
N VAL A 124 0.61 -12.35 -6.17
CA VAL A 124 1.92 -11.98 -5.64
C VAL A 124 2.99 -12.98 -6.07
N GLU A 125 2.72 -14.29 -6.02
CA GLU A 125 3.66 -15.32 -6.49
C GLU A 125 4.02 -15.12 -7.96
N ARG A 126 3.00 -15.00 -8.83
CA ARG A 126 3.19 -14.84 -10.28
C ARG A 126 3.89 -13.53 -10.64
N ALA A 127 3.55 -12.43 -9.95
CA ALA A 127 4.09 -11.11 -10.27
C ALA A 127 5.53 -10.93 -9.76
N LEU A 128 5.84 -11.43 -8.57
CA LEU A 128 7.02 -11.01 -7.81
C LEU A 128 7.98 -12.14 -7.43
N GLU A 129 7.54 -13.40 -7.46
CA GLU A 129 8.35 -14.56 -7.07
C GLU A 129 9.05 -14.36 -5.69
N PRO A 130 8.31 -14.00 -4.62
CA PRO A 130 8.93 -13.76 -3.32
C PRO A 130 9.42 -15.06 -2.69
N GLN A 131 10.37 -14.94 -1.76
CA GLN A 131 10.88 -16.08 -0.99
C GLN A 131 9.92 -16.53 0.12
N GLY A 132 8.92 -15.71 0.44
CA GLY A 132 7.84 -16.01 1.37
C GLY A 132 6.82 -14.88 1.43
N MET A 133 5.79 -15.04 2.26
CA MET A 133 4.76 -14.02 2.47
C MET A 133 4.33 -13.94 3.93
N ASN A 134 3.90 -12.75 4.35
CA ASN A 134 3.07 -12.60 5.54
C ASN A 134 1.63 -12.31 5.10
N ILE A 135 0.70 -13.10 5.63
CA ILE A 135 -0.74 -12.92 5.43
C ILE A 135 -1.35 -12.74 6.80
N GLY A 136 -2.09 -11.66 7.02
CA GLY A 136 -2.60 -11.35 8.35
C GLY A 136 -3.64 -10.24 8.39
N VAL A 137 -4.31 -10.14 9.53
CA VAL A 137 -5.41 -9.21 9.79
C VAL A 137 -5.13 -8.45 11.07
N ASN A 138 -5.26 -7.13 11.01
CA ASN A 138 -5.23 -6.26 12.18
C ASN A 138 -6.67 -5.89 12.52
N GLN A 139 -7.15 -6.24 13.73
CA GLN A 139 -8.53 -6.00 14.14
C GLN A 139 -8.59 -5.02 15.31
N GLY A 140 -9.41 -3.98 15.15
CA GLY A 140 -9.57 -2.90 16.13
C GLY A 140 -8.32 -2.01 16.27
N ARG A 141 -8.49 -0.87 16.93
CA ARG A 141 -7.42 0.13 17.10
C ARG A 141 -6.18 -0.44 17.80
N ALA A 142 -6.38 -1.22 18.87
CA ALA A 142 -5.29 -1.84 19.61
C ALA A 142 -4.54 -2.92 18.80
N GLY A 143 -5.20 -3.54 17.83
CA GLY A 143 -4.59 -4.48 16.90
C GLY A 143 -3.83 -3.81 15.74
N GLY A 144 -3.80 -2.47 15.68
CA GLY A 144 -3.12 -1.73 14.62
C GLY A 144 -3.94 -1.61 13.33
N ALA A 145 -5.27 -1.72 13.40
CA ALA A 145 -6.12 -1.52 12.22
C ALA A 145 -6.08 -0.04 11.79
N GLY A 146 -5.61 0.21 10.56
CA GLY A 146 -5.63 1.57 9.96
C GLY A 146 -7.05 2.03 9.62
N VAL A 147 -7.97 1.10 9.35
CA VAL A 147 -9.40 1.37 9.12
C VAL A 147 -10.22 0.44 10.03
N PRO A 148 -10.43 0.79 11.31
CA PRO A 148 -11.06 -0.11 12.29
C PRO A 148 -12.51 -0.50 11.96
N SER A 149 -13.21 0.27 11.11
CA SER A 149 -14.58 0.02 10.69
C SER A 149 -14.70 -1.02 9.57
N HIS A 150 -13.61 -1.33 8.87
CA HIS A 150 -13.62 -2.18 7.69
C HIS A 150 -12.39 -3.10 7.67
N LEU A 151 -12.64 -4.34 8.06
CA LEU A 151 -11.66 -5.42 8.11
C LEU A 151 -11.07 -5.69 6.72
N HIS A 152 -9.75 -5.80 6.67
CA HIS A 152 -9.01 -6.16 5.47
C HIS A 152 -7.84 -7.09 5.83
N VAL A 153 -7.48 -7.96 4.90
CA VAL A 153 -6.32 -8.85 5.01
C VAL A 153 -5.15 -8.22 4.27
N HIS A 154 -4.00 -8.21 4.93
CA HIS A 154 -2.74 -7.83 4.34
C HIS A 154 -2.08 -9.06 3.70
N VAL A 155 -1.62 -8.93 2.46
CA VAL A 155 -0.77 -9.92 1.79
C VAL A 155 0.55 -9.22 1.43
N MET A 156 1.61 -9.59 2.14
CA MET A 156 2.90 -8.91 2.09
C MET A 156 3.98 -9.87 1.58
N PRO A 157 4.49 -9.72 0.35
CA PRO A 157 5.64 -10.48 -0.11
C PRO A 157 6.89 -10.15 0.69
N ARG A 158 7.74 -11.16 0.91
CA ARG A 158 8.96 -11.09 1.72
C ARG A 158 10.17 -11.66 0.98
N TRP A 159 11.31 -11.03 1.22
CA TRP A 159 12.63 -11.54 0.80
C TRP A 159 13.58 -11.50 1.98
N ASN A 160 14.53 -12.43 2.01
CA ASN A 160 15.61 -12.40 2.98
C ASN A 160 16.41 -11.09 2.80
N GLY A 161 16.52 -10.30 3.87
CA GLY A 161 17.19 -8.99 3.84
C GLY A 161 16.32 -7.83 3.33
N ASP A 162 15.02 -8.02 3.11
CA ASP A 162 14.09 -6.92 2.77
C ASP A 162 13.95 -5.87 3.88
N THR A 163 14.28 -6.26 5.12
CA THR A 163 14.45 -5.38 6.27
C THR A 163 15.94 -5.28 6.53
N ASN A 164 16.51 -4.10 6.26
CA ASN A 164 17.94 -3.86 6.35
C ASN A 164 18.28 -2.79 7.40
N PHE A 165 19.57 -2.46 7.55
CA PHE A 165 20.04 -1.50 8.55
C PHE A 165 19.38 -0.12 8.44
N ILE A 166 19.02 0.33 7.23
CA ILE A 166 18.34 1.62 7.01
C ILE A 166 16.95 1.58 7.68
N THR A 167 16.27 0.45 7.60
CA THR A 167 14.96 0.25 8.23
C THR A 167 15.07 0.05 9.74
N THR A 168 16.01 -0.76 10.21
CA THR A 168 16.12 -1.10 11.64
C THR A 168 16.78 0.00 12.47
N VAL A 169 17.83 0.63 11.96
CA VAL A 169 18.61 1.66 12.70
C VAL A 169 18.17 3.05 12.32
N GLY A 170 17.94 3.29 11.02
CA GLY A 170 17.53 4.61 10.52
C GLY A 170 16.05 4.90 10.66
N GLY A 171 15.22 3.91 11.01
CA GLY A 171 13.76 4.04 11.05
C GLY A 171 13.13 4.34 9.69
N ILE A 172 13.89 4.14 8.60
CA ILE A 172 13.47 4.49 7.23
C ILE A 172 13.21 3.23 6.43
N ARG A 173 11.97 3.07 5.96
CA ARG A 173 11.61 2.00 5.03
C ARG A 173 11.85 2.46 3.59
N VAL A 174 12.53 1.62 2.80
CA VAL A 174 12.77 1.85 1.37
C VAL A 174 11.87 0.90 0.58
N ILE A 175 11.01 1.43 -0.29
CA ILE A 175 10.01 0.69 -1.07
C ILE A 175 10.37 0.85 -2.55
N PRO A 176 11.32 0.08 -3.11
CA PRO A 176 12.06 0.45 -4.34
C PRO A 176 11.26 0.78 -5.61
N SER A 177 9.96 0.54 -5.67
CA SER A 177 9.15 0.75 -6.88
C SER A 177 7.97 1.68 -6.64
N ALA A 178 7.74 2.60 -7.59
CA ALA A 178 6.57 3.45 -7.59
C ALA A 178 5.28 2.61 -7.66
N LEU A 179 4.23 3.07 -6.97
CA LEU A 179 2.95 2.37 -6.87
C LEU A 179 2.39 2.00 -8.26
N GLU A 180 2.50 2.91 -9.23
CA GLU A 180 2.04 2.66 -10.60
C GLU A 180 2.84 1.60 -11.35
N MET A 181 4.15 1.54 -11.14
CA MET A 181 4.96 0.48 -11.74
C MET A 181 4.57 -0.89 -11.19
N MET A 182 4.22 -0.95 -9.90
CA MET A 182 3.72 -2.17 -9.27
C MET A 182 2.33 -2.53 -9.79
N TYR A 183 1.43 -1.55 -9.90
CA TYR A 183 0.10 -1.77 -10.47
C TYR A 183 0.19 -2.38 -11.86
N GLU A 184 0.94 -1.76 -12.77
CA GLU A 184 1.16 -2.27 -14.13
C GLU A 184 1.83 -3.65 -14.16
N ARG A 185 2.67 -3.97 -13.17
CA ARG A 185 3.28 -5.31 -13.05
C ARG A 185 2.24 -6.36 -12.65
N PHE A 186 1.37 -6.06 -11.68
CA PHE A 186 0.31 -6.97 -11.28
C PHE A 186 -0.72 -7.15 -12.40
N MET A 187 -1.12 -6.09 -13.08
CA MET A 187 -2.11 -6.15 -14.17
C MET A 187 -1.68 -7.06 -15.33
N LYS A 188 -0.38 -7.33 -15.52
CA LYS A 188 0.12 -8.30 -16.51
C LYS A 188 -0.16 -9.76 -16.15
N VAL A 189 -0.48 -10.05 -14.90
CA VAL A 189 -0.74 -11.42 -14.39
C VAL A 189 -2.15 -11.58 -13.82
N VAL A 190 -2.95 -10.51 -13.86
CA VAL A 190 -4.39 -10.56 -13.59
C VAL A 190 -5.07 -11.14 -14.84
N GLU A 191 -5.17 -12.46 -14.86
CA GLU A 191 -6.06 -13.25 -15.72
C GLU A 191 -6.94 -14.12 -14.82
#